data_AF-W4MBH0-F1
#
_entry.id   AF-W4MBH0-F1
#
_cell.length_a   1.000
_cell.length_b   1.000
_cell.length_c   1.000
_cell.angle_alpha   90.00
_cell.angle_beta   90.00
_cell.angle_gamma   90.00
#
_symmetry.space_group_name_H-M   'P 1'
#
loop_
_entity.id
_entity.type
_entity.pdbx_description
1 polymer ?
#
loop_
_entity_poly.entity_id
_entity_poly.type
_entity_poly.pdbx_seq_one_letter_code
_entity_poly.pdbx_strand_id
1 'polypeptide(L)'
;MNLSKLNIGILHSLIGKNDGVSIVIDQSIQAMVRYMDVSQDNIYFLSALAPARLNKLEDDIFWHKNEANKYILKHYHREPPEGFEDFIEDHVTQAEDIIAKFIDDNHIDLFIVHNASHPTNFVYAIAVGRYFEKLRHQRQYLPRYLLWWHDSHFERERFLHPNPVIKSFLDYIPGPYAHGIVFINTAQAALARQVYKSHFNHHQDTRRFFSQNTTVIPNTCDIPWSWKRQPSHGTVKRLWPRR
;
A
#
# COMPACT_ATOMS: atom_id res chain seq x y z
N MET A 1 10.34 -18.36 12.78
CA MET A 1 8.89 -18.08 12.65
C MET A 1 8.34 -19.05 11.63
N ASN A 2 7.23 -19.73 11.92
CA ASN A 2 6.60 -20.62 10.94
C ASN A 2 5.63 -19.82 10.08
N LEU A 3 5.99 -19.56 8.82
CA LEU A 3 5.22 -18.70 7.91
C LEU A 3 3.82 -19.27 7.62
N SER A 4 3.65 -20.60 7.68
CA SER A 4 2.37 -21.25 7.40
C SER A 4 1.27 -20.96 8.43
N LYS A 5 1.63 -20.41 9.60
CA LYS A 5 0.70 -20.08 10.68
C LYS A 5 0.34 -18.60 10.76
N LEU A 6 0.82 -17.78 9.83
CA LEU A 6 0.55 -16.33 9.88
C LEU A 6 -0.87 -16.01 9.47
N ASN A 7 -1.51 -15.13 10.23
CA ASN A 7 -2.70 -14.42 9.79
C ASN A 7 -2.27 -13.18 8.99
N ILE A 8 -2.62 -13.15 7.72
CA ILE A 8 -2.23 -12.10 6.78
C ILE A 8 -3.45 -11.26 6.46
N GLY A 9 -3.39 -9.98 6.78
CA GLY A 9 -4.39 -8.99 6.39
C GLY A 9 -3.94 -8.28 5.13
N ILE A 10 -4.82 -8.11 4.15
CA ILE A 10 -4.55 -7.38 2.91
C ILE A 10 -5.54 -6.22 2.80
N LEU A 11 -5.03 -5.00 2.82
CA LEU A 11 -5.83 -3.79 2.56
C LEU A 11 -5.68 -3.37 1.10
N HIS A 12 -6.81 -3.31 0.40
CA HIS A 12 -6.87 -2.78 -0.95
C HIS A 12 -8.23 -2.15 -1.27
N SER A 13 -8.30 -1.28 -2.28
CA SER A 13 -9.54 -0.58 -2.60
C SER A 13 -10.62 -1.50 -3.18
N LEU A 14 -10.27 -2.33 -4.16
CA LEU A 14 -11.18 -3.26 -4.82
C LEU A 14 -10.42 -4.55 -5.10
N ILE A 15 -10.97 -5.70 -4.75
CA ILE A 15 -10.35 -7.00 -4.98
C ILE A 15 -11.17 -7.75 -6.03
N GLY A 16 -10.49 -8.50 -6.91
CA GLY A 16 -11.13 -9.34 -7.92
C GLY A 16 -11.69 -8.58 -9.13
N LYS A 17 -11.28 -7.33 -9.36
CA LYS A 17 -11.51 -6.63 -10.64
C LYS A 17 -10.33 -6.84 -11.59
N ASN A 18 -10.57 -6.73 -12.90
CA ASN A 18 -9.53 -6.89 -13.92
C ASN A 18 -8.59 -5.67 -14.04
N ASP A 19 -8.28 -4.99 -12.93
CA ASP A 19 -7.25 -3.95 -12.92
C ASP A 19 -5.89 -4.53 -12.52
N GLY A 20 -4.82 -3.81 -12.90
CA GLY A 20 -3.46 -4.30 -12.73
C GLY A 20 -3.04 -4.49 -11.27
N VAL A 21 -3.66 -3.79 -10.31
CA VAL A 21 -3.31 -3.91 -8.88
C VAL A 21 -3.99 -5.13 -8.27
N SER A 22 -5.26 -5.36 -8.61
CA SER A 22 -6.03 -6.54 -8.20
C SER A 22 -5.38 -7.84 -8.70
N ILE A 23 -4.88 -7.87 -9.94
CA ILE A 23 -4.18 -9.04 -10.51
C ILE A 23 -2.92 -9.39 -9.70
N VAL A 24 -2.15 -8.39 -9.27
CA VAL A 24 -0.93 -8.61 -8.47
C VAL A 24 -1.27 -9.16 -7.09
N ILE A 25 -2.40 -8.77 -6.50
CA ILE A 25 -2.88 -9.34 -5.23
C ILE A 25 -3.22 -10.82 -5.42
N ASP A 26 -3.99 -11.17 -6.44
CA ASP A 26 -4.34 -12.56 -6.73
C ASP A 26 -3.09 -13.44 -6.97
N GLN A 27 -2.11 -12.93 -7.72
CA GLN A 27 -0.83 -13.62 -7.94
C GLN A 27 -0.04 -13.78 -6.63
N SER A 28 -0.03 -12.75 -5.78
CA SER A 28 0.66 -12.77 -4.49
C SER A 28 0.03 -13.79 -3.54
N ILE A 29 -1.30 -13.87 -3.49
CA ILE A 29 -2.03 -14.89 -2.72
C ILE A 29 -1.67 -16.29 -3.21
N GLN A 30 -1.72 -16.53 -4.51
CA GLN A 30 -1.35 -17.82 -5.07
C GLN A 30 0.10 -18.20 -4.74
N ALA A 31 1.02 -17.24 -4.76
CA ALA A 31 2.40 -17.48 -4.39
C ALA A 31 2.56 -17.82 -2.90
N MET A 32 1.87 -17.11 -2.00
CA MET A 32 1.89 -17.39 -0.57
C MET A 32 1.34 -18.79 -0.26
N VAL A 33 0.21 -19.16 -0.87
CA VAL A 33 -0.39 -20.48 -0.67
C VAL A 33 0.51 -21.60 -1.24
N ARG A 34 1.03 -21.43 -2.46
CA ARG A 34 1.77 -22.50 -3.16
C ARG A 34 3.21 -22.68 -2.70
N TYR A 35 3.88 -21.60 -2.30
CA TYR A 35 5.33 -21.61 -2.05
C TYR A 35 5.71 -21.27 -0.61
N MET A 36 4.78 -20.75 0.20
CA MET A 36 5.03 -20.43 1.61
C MET A 36 4.15 -21.25 2.56
N ASP A 37 3.34 -22.16 2.03
CA ASP A 37 2.39 -23.01 2.76
C ASP A 37 1.45 -22.22 3.68
N VAL A 38 1.14 -20.96 3.33
CA VAL A 38 0.16 -20.16 4.06
C VAL A 38 -1.23 -20.69 3.71
N SER A 39 -2.02 -21.07 4.72
CA SER A 39 -3.41 -21.46 4.49
C SER A 39 -4.19 -20.28 3.91
N GLN A 40 -5.00 -20.52 2.89
CA GLN A 40 -5.91 -19.51 2.36
C GLN A 40 -6.90 -19.00 3.43
N ASP A 41 -7.24 -19.84 4.40
CA ASP A 41 -8.12 -19.47 5.52
C ASP A 41 -7.49 -18.42 6.45
N ASN A 42 -6.17 -18.30 6.44
CA ASN A 42 -5.44 -17.30 7.23
C ASN A 42 -5.18 -16.00 6.43
N ILE A 43 -5.81 -15.83 5.27
CA ILE A 43 -5.68 -14.61 4.45
C ILE A 43 -7.00 -13.84 4.50
N TYR A 44 -6.94 -12.66 5.09
CA TYR A 44 -8.08 -11.78 5.36
C TYR A 44 -7.97 -10.51 4.52
N PHE A 45 -9.11 -9.96 4.11
CA PHE A 45 -9.17 -8.81 3.22
C PHE A 45 -9.95 -7.66 3.84
N LEU A 46 -9.37 -6.46 3.79
CA LEU A 46 -10.04 -5.21 4.10
C LEU A 46 -10.15 -4.39 2.82
N SER A 47 -11.37 -4.09 2.37
CA SER A 47 -11.58 -3.41 1.09
C SER A 47 -12.93 -2.73 0.99
N ALA A 48 -13.20 -2.02 -0.11
CA ALA A 48 -14.58 -1.59 -0.40
C ALA A 48 -15.41 -2.68 -1.07
N LEU A 49 -14.76 -3.56 -1.83
CA LEU A 49 -15.41 -4.67 -2.51
C LEU A 49 -14.42 -5.80 -2.73
N ALA A 50 -14.84 -7.02 -2.43
CA ALA A 50 -14.10 -8.25 -2.64
C ALA A 50 -15.05 -9.41 -3.01
N PRO A 51 -14.59 -10.45 -3.72
CA PRO A 51 -15.38 -11.64 -4.01
C PRO A 51 -15.91 -12.31 -2.74
N ALA A 52 -17.14 -12.84 -2.78
CA ALA A 52 -17.80 -13.46 -1.62
C ALA A 52 -17.06 -14.68 -1.03
N ARG A 53 -16.18 -15.31 -1.81
CA ARG A 53 -15.39 -16.48 -1.41
C ARG A 53 -14.17 -16.15 -0.52
N LEU A 54 -13.91 -14.88 -0.23
CA LEU A 54 -12.76 -14.43 0.54
C LEU A 54 -13.16 -14.10 1.98
N ASN A 55 -12.26 -14.30 2.94
CA ASN A 55 -12.42 -13.84 4.31
C ASN A 55 -12.27 -12.33 4.33
N LYS A 56 -13.37 -11.59 4.38
CA LYS A 56 -13.36 -10.15 4.10
C LYS A 56 -14.17 -9.32 5.09
N LEU A 57 -13.70 -8.09 5.28
CA LEU A 57 -14.47 -6.98 5.80
C LEU A 57 -14.56 -5.93 4.69
N GLU A 58 -15.79 -5.50 4.38
CA GLU A 58 -16.07 -4.54 3.32
C GLU A 58 -16.59 -3.23 3.91
N ASP A 59 -16.00 -2.10 3.51
CA ASP A 59 -16.48 -0.76 3.83
C ASP A 59 -16.12 0.24 2.70
N ASP A 60 -17.10 1.05 2.28
CA ASP A 60 -16.94 2.03 1.19
C ASP A 60 -15.85 3.08 1.48
N ILE A 61 -15.47 3.29 2.74
CA ILE A 61 -14.40 4.22 3.11
C ILE A 61 -13.04 3.84 2.50
N PHE A 62 -12.85 2.56 2.15
CA PHE A 62 -11.65 2.07 1.46
C PHE A 62 -11.74 2.23 -0.06
N TRP A 63 -12.86 2.71 -0.60
CA TRP A 63 -12.98 2.94 -2.03
C TRP A 63 -12.27 4.23 -2.43
N HIS A 64 -11.35 4.12 -3.38
CA HIS A 64 -10.61 5.26 -3.91
C HIS A 64 -11.50 6.28 -4.65
N LYS A 65 -12.77 5.94 -4.90
CA LYS A 65 -13.80 6.82 -5.47
C LYS A 65 -14.96 7.08 -4.52
N ASN A 66 -14.80 6.83 -3.21
CA ASN A 66 -15.80 7.30 -2.26
C ASN A 66 -15.88 8.84 -2.28
N GLU A 67 -16.97 9.37 -1.74
CA GLU A 67 -17.25 10.80 -1.79
C GLU A 67 -16.20 11.63 -1.02
N ALA A 68 -15.65 11.08 0.07
CA ALA A 68 -14.60 11.73 0.84
C ALA A 68 -13.33 11.95 0.02
N ASN A 69 -12.79 10.90 -0.60
CA ASN A 69 -11.61 10.98 -1.46
C ASN A 69 -11.87 11.92 -2.65
N LYS A 70 -13.06 11.87 -3.28
CA LYS A 70 -13.42 12.81 -4.35
C LYS A 70 -13.42 14.26 -3.87
N TYR A 71 -14.00 14.52 -2.70
CA TYR A 71 -14.08 15.86 -2.12
C TYR A 71 -12.70 16.41 -1.76
N ILE A 72 -11.83 15.56 -1.22
CA ILE A 72 -10.43 15.90 -0.89
C ILE A 72 -9.64 16.22 -2.17
N LEU A 73 -9.73 15.37 -3.18
CA LEU A 73 -9.05 15.57 -4.46
C LEU A 73 -9.53 16.85 -5.17
N LYS A 74 -10.81 17.20 -5.06
CA LYS A 74 -11.37 18.42 -5.63
C LYS A 74 -10.73 19.69 -5.04
N HIS A 75 -10.36 19.65 -3.75
CA HIS A 75 -9.76 20.78 -3.04
C HIS A 75 -8.25 20.69 -2.88
N TYR A 76 -7.60 19.70 -3.51
CA TYR A 76 -6.19 19.38 -3.27
C TYR A 76 -5.24 20.59 -3.37
N HIS A 77 -5.47 21.46 -4.37
CA HIS A 77 -4.68 22.67 -4.61
C HIS A 77 -5.44 23.97 -4.33
N ARG A 78 -6.69 23.87 -3.88
CA ARG A 78 -7.58 25.01 -3.72
C ARG A 78 -7.53 25.49 -2.28
N GLU A 79 -8.04 26.70 -2.07
CA GLU A 79 -8.35 27.16 -0.73
C GLU A 79 -9.25 26.12 -0.02
N PRO A 80 -8.87 25.66 1.18
CA PRO A 80 -9.64 24.67 1.90
C PRO A 80 -10.98 25.28 2.31
N PRO A 81 -12.11 24.59 2.09
CA PRO A 81 -13.40 25.06 2.58
C PRO A 81 -13.43 25.08 4.12
N GLU A 82 -14.37 25.84 4.70
CA GLU A 82 -14.60 25.84 6.14
C GLU A 82 -14.93 24.41 6.62
N GLY A 83 -14.34 24.00 7.75
CA GLY A 83 -14.51 22.64 8.32
C GLY A 83 -13.82 21.52 7.53
N PHE A 84 -12.94 21.84 6.57
CA PHE A 84 -12.30 20.80 5.74
C PHE A 84 -11.34 19.89 6.51
N GLU A 85 -10.65 20.42 7.52
CA GLU A 85 -9.77 19.62 8.37
C GLU A 85 -10.57 18.60 9.20
N ASP A 86 -11.62 19.05 9.90
CA ASP A 86 -12.53 18.19 10.65
C ASP A 86 -13.16 17.11 9.75
N PHE A 87 -13.57 17.49 8.53
CA PHE A 87 -14.07 16.53 7.55
C PHE A 87 -13.06 15.43 7.24
N ILE A 88 -11.78 15.76 7.05
CA ILE A 88 -10.73 14.76 6.80
C ILE A 88 -10.54 13.91 8.06
N GLU A 89 -10.46 14.54 9.24
CA GLU A 89 -10.24 13.85 10.51
C GLU A 89 -11.33 12.82 10.83
N ASP A 90 -12.60 13.17 10.62
CA ASP A 90 -13.72 12.26 10.87
C ASP A 90 -13.62 10.98 10.02
N HIS A 91 -13.32 11.14 8.72
CA HIS A 91 -13.20 10.00 7.82
C HIS A 91 -11.93 9.18 8.10
N VAL A 92 -10.82 9.84 8.43
CA VAL A 92 -9.58 9.15 8.81
C VAL A 92 -9.80 8.36 10.09
N THR A 93 -10.46 8.94 11.10
CA THR A 93 -10.76 8.27 12.37
C THR A 93 -11.67 7.07 12.16
N GLN A 94 -12.73 7.21 11.35
CA GLN A 94 -13.59 6.09 10.98
C GLN A 94 -12.80 4.96 10.31
N ALA A 95 -11.95 5.28 9.32
CA ALA A 95 -11.13 4.28 8.64
C ALA A 95 -10.14 3.61 9.60
N GLU A 96 -9.57 4.37 10.54
CA GLU A 96 -8.65 3.87 11.57
C GLU A 96 -9.34 2.87 12.50
N ASP A 97 -10.54 3.19 12.99
CA ASP A 97 -11.32 2.32 13.87
C ASP A 97 -11.66 0.99 13.17
N ILE A 98 -12.01 1.04 11.89
CA ILE A 98 -12.27 -0.16 11.09
C ILE A 98 -10.99 -0.99 10.90
N ILE A 99 -9.84 -0.35 10.64
CA ILE A 99 -8.54 -1.03 10.53
C ILE A 99 -8.19 -1.71 11.86
N ALA A 100 -8.34 -1.01 12.98
CA ALA A 100 -8.05 -1.54 14.30
C ALA A 100 -8.94 -2.77 14.59
N LYS A 101 -10.25 -2.64 14.39
CA LYS A 101 -11.20 -3.75 14.54
C LYS A 101 -10.85 -4.95 13.66
N PHE A 102 -10.54 -4.70 12.38
CA PHE A 102 -10.15 -5.75 11.45
C PHE A 102 -8.89 -6.50 11.90
N ILE A 103 -7.88 -5.78 12.40
CA ILE A 103 -6.64 -6.37 12.88
C ILE A 103 -6.87 -7.19 14.15
N ASP A 104 -7.64 -6.65 15.10
CA ASP A 104 -7.88 -7.29 16.39
C ASP A 104 -8.75 -8.54 16.26
N ASP A 105 -9.86 -8.46 15.52
CA ASP A 105 -10.82 -9.57 15.33
C ASP A 105 -10.17 -10.78 14.62
N ASN A 106 -9.22 -10.52 13.71
CA ASN A 106 -8.59 -11.56 12.90
C ASN A 106 -7.17 -11.91 13.38
N HIS A 107 -6.70 -11.30 14.47
CA HIS A 107 -5.36 -11.48 15.03
C HIS A 107 -4.25 -11.40 13.96
N ILE A 108 -4.25 -10.32 13.17
CA ILE A 108 -3.36 -10.17 12.03
C ILE A 108 -1.89 -10.08 12.49
N ASP A 109 -1.01 -10.89 11.90
CA ASP A 109 0.44 -10.88 12.14
C ASP A 109 1.19 -9.99 11.13
N LEU A 110 0.72 -10.01 9.88
CA LEU A 110 1.28 -9.28 8.75
C LEU A 110 0.15 -8.54 8.03
N PHE A 111 0.24 -7.22 7.97
CA PHE A 111 -0.69 -6.37 7.26
C PHE A 111 -0.04 -5.81 6.00
N ILE A 112 -0.47 -6.32 4.85
CA ILE A 112 -0.02 -5.90 3.53
C ILE A 112 -0.97 -4.82 3.01
N VAL A 113 -0.47 -3.60 2.84
CA VAL A 113 -1.28 -2.48 2.38
C VAL A 113 -0.88 -2.14 0.96
N HIS A 114 -1.84 -2.27 0.04
CA HIS A 114 -1.61 -1.92 -1.35
C HIS A 114 -1.93 -0.46 -1.59
N ASN A 115 -0.95 0.26 -2.15
CA ASN A 115 -1.14 1.58 -2.72
C ASN A 115 -1.59 2.66 -1.71
N ALA A 116 -1.23 2.53 -0.42
CA ALA A 116 -1.39 3.56 0.63
C ALA A 116 -0.38 4.72 0.49
N SER A 117 -0.12 5.11 -0.75
CA SER A 117 0.65 6.30 -1.12
C SER A 117 0.00 7.04 -2.28
N HIS A 118 -0.95 6.42 -2.98
CA HIS A 118 -1.63 7.03 -4.12
C HIS A 118 -2.68 8.06 -3.67
N PRO A 119 -2.80 9.21 -4.36
CA PRO A 119 -3.67 10.30 -3.91
C PRO A 119 -5.15 10.02 -3.78
N THR A 120 -5.68 9.09 -4.57
CA THR A 120 -7.08 8.69 -4.45
C THR A 120 -7.38 7.81 -3.25
N ASN A 121 -6.35 7.37 -2.52
CA ASN A 121 -6.44 6.52 -1.34
C ASN A 121 -6.20 7.30 -0.05
N PHE A 122 -6.35 8.63 -0.10
CA PHE A 122 -5.88 9.57 0.92
C PHE A 122 -6.35 9.18 2.33
N VAL A 123 -7.66 8.93 2.50
CA VAL A 123 -8.26 8.63 3.80
C VAL A 123 -7.60 7.42 4.45
N TYR A 124 -7.59 6.27 3.78
CA TYR A 124 -7.04 5.06 4.40
C TYR A 124 -5.51 5.07 4.46
N ALA A 125 -4.84 5.81 3.57
CA ALA A 125 -3.38 5.95 3.63
C ALA A 125 -2.95 6.65 4.94
N ILE A 126 -3.66 7.71 5.33
CA ILE A 126 -3.45 8.39 6.61
C ILE A 126 -3.82 7.47 7.77
N ALA A 127 -4.98 6.82 7.70
CA ALA A 127 -5.48 5.95 8.76
C ALA A 127 -4.47 4.82 9.08
N VAL A 128 -3.89 4.19 8.06
CA VAL A 128 -2.81 3.19 8.23
C VAL A 128 -1.59 3.80 8.91
N GLY A 129 -1.13 4.97 8.45
CA GLY A 129 0.02 5.66 9.03
C GLY A 129 -0.18 5.96 10.52
N ARG A 130 -1.32 6.57 10.86
CA ARG A 130 -1.71 6.89 12.25
C ARG A 130 -1.84 5.66 13.12
N TYR A 131 -2.50 4.61 12.61
CA TYR A 131 -2.65 3.36 13.34
C TYR A 131 -1.29 2.77 13.74
N PHE A 132 -0.35 2.67 12.79
CA PHE A 132 0.98 2.14 13.09
C PHE A 132 1.82 3.06 13.98
N GLU A 133 1.65 4.38 13.87
CA GLU A 133 2.27 5.31 14.81
C GLU A 133 1.78 5.10 16.24
N LYS A 134 0.45 4.99 16.45
CA LYS A 134 -0.13 4.68 17.77
C LYS A 134 0.42 3.38 18.34
N LEU A 135 0.49 2.31 17.53
CA LEU A 135 1.09 1.04 17.95
C LEU A 135 2.56 1.21 18.38
N ARG A 136 3.35 2.04 17.68
CA ARG A 136 4.76 2.27 18.01
C ARG A 136 4.91 3.04 19.31
N HIS A 137 4.08 4.04 19.56
CA HIS A 137 4.03 4.75 20.84
C HIS A 137 3.63 3.84 22.00
N GLN A 138 2.75 2.87 21.76
CA GLN A 138 2.35 1.85 22.74
C GLN A 138 3.35 0.68 22.84
N ARG A 139 4.47 0.72 22.13
CA ARG A 139 5.50 -0.35 22.07
C ARG A 139 4.96 -1.70 21.57
N GLN A 140 3.93 -1.68 20.73
CA GLN A 140 3.34 -2.88 20.11
C GLN A 140 3.88 -3.10 18.70
N TYR A 141 4.59 -4.20 18.45
CA TYR A 141 5.33 -4.46 17.19
C TYR A 141 4.61 -5.35 16.18
N LEU A 142 3.41 -5.80 16.51
CA LEU A 142 2.52 -6.56 15.63
C LEU A 142 1.21 -5.78 15.43
N PRO A 143 0.57 -5.90 14.25
CA PRO A 143 1.09 -6.58 13.05
C PRO A 143 2.35 -5.92 12.47
N ARG A 144 3.06 -6.65 11.61
CA ARG A 144 4.08 -6.05 10.74
C ARG A 144 3.39 -5.38 9.56
N TYR A 145 3.78 -4.14 9.26
CA TYR A 145 3.28 -3.35 8.13
C TYR A 145 4.18 -3.57 6.90
N LEU A 146 3.65 -4.20 5.86
CA LEU A 146 4.29 -4.26 4.54
C LEU A 146 3.54 -3.35 3.57
N LEU A 147 4.20 -2.34 3.03
CA LEU A 147 3.63 -1.48 2.00
C LEU A 147 3.96 -2.03 0.61
N TRP A 148 2.93 -2.26 -0.21
CA TRP A 148 3.12 -2.49 -1.64
C TRP A 148 2.94 -1.17 -2.39
N TRP A 149 4.05 -0.55 -2.75
CA TRP A 149 4.10 0.77 -3.38
C TRP A 149 3.82 0.66 -4.87
N HIS A 150 2.73 1.25 -5.33
CA HIS A 150 2.37 1.30 -6.74
C HIS A 150 2.48 2.70 -7.36
N ASP A 151 2.30 3.76 -6.58
CA ASP A 151 2.29 5.16 -7.02
C ASP A 151 2.20 6.09 -5.79
N SER A 152 2.41 7.39 -5.94
CA SER A 152 2.57 8.33 -4.82
C SER A 152 2.06 9.76 -5.06
N HIS A 153 1.66 10.44 -3.98
CA HIS A 153 1.50 11.91 -3.96
C HIS A 153 2.75 12.66 -4.44
N PHE A 154 3.93 12.12 -4.11
CA PHE A 154 5.20 12.81 -4.33
C PHE A 154 5.75 12.66 -5.75
N GLU A 155 5.10 11.85 -6.60
CA GLU A 155 5.60 11.55 -7.96
C GLU A 155 4.85 12.26 -9.07
N ARG A 156 3.65 12.78 -8.77
CA ARG A 156 2.74 13.33 -9.76
C ARG A 156 2.68 14.85 -9.64
N GLU A 157 2.99 15.55 -10.74
CA GLU A 157 3.01 17.01 -10.82
C GLU A 157 1.73 17.66 -10.27
N ARG A 158 0.58 17.11 -10.64
CA ARG A 158 -0.76 17.52 -10.17
C ARG A 158 -1.06 17.22 -8.70
N PHE A 159 -0.07 16.89 -7.88
CA PHE A 159 -0.18 16.72 -6.43
C PHE A 159 1.00 17.36 -5.67
N LEU A 160 1.90 18.07 -6.37
CA LEU A 160 3.09 18.69 -5.74
C LEU A 160 2.78 19.94 -4.89
N HIS A 161 1.58 20.50 -5.00
CA HIS A 161 1.20 21.76 -4.34
C HIS A 161 -0.04 21.60 -3.45
N PRO A 162 -0.02 20.70 -2.44
CA PRO A 162 -1.17 20.53 -1.55
C PRO A 162 -1.52 21.85 -0.85
N ASN A 163 -2.80 22.05 -0.57
CA ASN A 163 -3.25 23.14 0.30
C ASN A 163 -2.72 22.93 1.74
N PRO A 164 -2.74 23.97 2.60
CA PRO A 164 -2.17 23.88 3.95
C PRO A 164 -2.76 22.76 4.82
N VAL A 165 -4.07 22.50 4.72
CA VAL A 165 -4.76 21.43 5.45
C VAL A 165 -4.27 20.08 4.98
N ILE A 166 -4.28 19.79 3.68
CA ILE A 166 -3.81 18.49 3.15
C ILE A 166 -2.34 18.26 3.47
N LYS A 167 -1.53 19.33 3.45
CA LYS A 167 -0.11 19.25 3.76
C LYS A 167 0.16 18.73 5.18
N SER A 168 -0.66 19.07 6.17
CA SER A 168 -0.48 18.59 7.54
C SER A 168 -0.68 17.08 7.67
N PHE A 169 -1.47 16.46 6.78
CA PHE A 169 -1.72 15.02 6.78
C PHE A 169 -0.66 14.18 6.04
N LEU A 170 0.17 14.80 5.19
CA LEU A 170 1.11 14.05 4.34
C LEU A 170 2.20 13.32 5.14
N ASP A 171 2.47 13.74 6.37
CA ASP A 171 3.44 13.07 7.25
C ASP A 171 2.99 11.66 7.65
N TYR A 172 1.69 11.35 7.52
CA TYR A 172 1.17 10.00 7.71
C TYR A 172 1.25 9.12 6.46
N ILE A 173 1.67 9.65 5.30
CA ILE A 173 1.63 8.94 4.01
C ILE A 173 3.04 8.71 3.44
N PRO A 174 3.48 7.44 3.25
CA PRO A 174 2.90 6.22 3.84
C PRO A 174 3.15 6.08 5.34
N GLY A 175 3.82 7.07 5.94
CA GLY A 175 4.25 7.09 7.34
C GLY A 175 5.63 6.46 7.54
N PRO A 176 6.32 6.82 8.65
CA PRO A 176 7.67 6.34 8.92
C PRO A 176 7.72 4.88 9.44
N TYR A 177 6.58 4.27 9.75
CA TYR A 177 6.49 3.02 10.51
C TYR A 177 6.19 1.77 9.66
N ALA A 178 6.34 1.86 8.34
CA ALA A 178 6.39 0.68 7.49
C ALA A 178 7.56 -0.23 7.89
N HIS A 179 7.30 -1.52 8.06
CA HIS A 179 8.33 -2.51 8.38
C HIS A 179 9.04 -3.04 7.13
N GLY A 180 8.41 -2.88 5.96
CA GLY A 180 9.04 -3.08 4.68
C GLY A 180 8.24 -2.45 3.54
N ILE A 181 8.91 -2.29 2.39
CA ILE A 181 8.29 -1.75 1.18
C ILE A 181 8.65 -2.63 -0.01
N VAL A 182 7.63 -3.05 -0.76
CA VAL A 182 7.78 -3.69 -2.07
C VAL A 182 7.52 -2.63 -3.14
N PHE A 183 8.47 -2.45 -4.05
CA PHE A 183 8.35 -1.55 -5.20
C PHE A 183 8.09 -2.35 -6.48
N ILE A 184 7.22 -1.83 -7.35
CA ILE A 184 6.91 -2.48 -8.63
C ILE A 184 7.93 -2.16 -9.73
N ASN A 185 8.89 -1.27 -9.47
CA ASN A 185 10.03 -1.00 -10.35
C ASN A 185 11.15 -0.26 -9.58
N THR A 186 12.32 -0.13 -10.20
CA THR A 186 13.49 0.55 -9.62
C THR A 186 13.34 2.06 -9.49
N ALA A 187 12.52 2.70 -10.34
CA ALA A 187 12.29 4.15 -10.29
C ALA A 187 11.56 4.55 -9.01
N GLN A 188 10.56 3.78 -8.59
CA GLN A 188 9.83 4.02 -7.34
C GLN A 188 10.69 3.84 -6.10
N ALA A 189 11.60 2.86 -6.10
CA ALA A 189 12.55 2.70 -4.99
C ALA A 189 13.45 3.94 -4.84
N ALA A 190 13.87 4.55 -5.95
CA ALA A 190 14.68 5.76 -5.92
C ALA A 190 13.89 6.96 -5.38
N LEU A 191 12.65 7.14 -5.83
CA LEU A 191 11.77 8.20 -5.33
C LEU A 191 11.46 8.03 -3.84
N ALA A 192 11.04 6.84 -3.42
CA ALA A 192 10.69 6.59 -2.03
C ALA A 192 11.86 6.88 -1.09
N ARG A 193 13.11 6.59 -1.49
CA ARG A 193 14.30 7.00 -0.73
C ARG A 193 14.39 8.51 -0.54
N GLN A 194 14.09 9.29 -1.58
CA GLN A 194 14.10 10.75 -1.50
C GLN A 194 13.01 11.24 -0.53
N VAL A 195 11.78 10.71 -0.66
CA VAL A 195 10.65 11.04 0.21
C VAL A 195 10.97 10.70 1.67
N TYR A 196 11.44 9.49 1.97
CA TYR A 196 11.80 9.11 3.34
C TYR A 196 12.94 9.95 3.89
N LYS A 197 13.90 10.36 3.06
CA LYS A 197 14.98 11.24 3.48
C LYS A 197 14.50 12.66 3.78
N SER A 198 13.54 13.19 3.03
CA SER A 198 13.03 14.55 3.24
C SER A 198 11.98 14.65 4.33
N HIS A 199 11.11 13.64 4.48
CA HIS A 199 9.96 13.67 5.39
C HIS A 199 10.16 12.84 6.66
N PHE A 200 10.92 11.73 6.61
CA PHE A 200 10.91 10.71 7.67
C PHE A 200 12.28 10.39 8.29
N ASN A 201 13.34 11.13 7.92
CA ASN A 201 14.71 10.78 8.29
C ASN A 201 14.99 10.87 9.80
N HIS A 202 14.12 11.53 10.56
CA HIS A 202 14.22 11.62 12.01
C HIS A 202 13.65 10.40 12.75
N HIS A 203 12.88 9.54 12.05
CA HIS A 203 12.19 8.40 12.67
C HIS A 203 12.95 7.07 12.56
N GLN A 204 13.78 6.90 11.52
CA GLN A 204 14.57 5.69 11.32
C GLN A 204 15.83 5.94 10.48
N ASP A 205 16.83 5.06 10.61
CA ASP A 205 17.97 5.01 9.70
C ASP A 205 17.50 4.60 8.31
N THR A 206 17.20 5.61 7.49
CA THR A 206 16.68 5.44 6.12
C THR A 206 17.64 4.63 5.25
N ARG A 207 18.95 4.76 5.43
CA ARG A 207 19.92 3.96 4.65
C ARG A 207 19.79 2.49 4.99
N ARG A 208 19.80 2.16 6.28
CA ARG A 208 19.66 0.77 6.74
C ARG A 208 18.31 0.19 6.32
N PHE A 209 17.22 0.91 6.54
CA PHE A 209 15.86 0.50 6.17
C PHE A 209 15.77 0.13 4.68
N PHE A 210 16.20 1.00 3.77
CA PHE A 210 16.13 0.70 2.34
C PHE A 210 17.07 -0.42 1.89
N SER A 211 18.14 -0.71 2.64
CA SER A 211 19.04 -1.82 2.33
C SER A 211 18.54 -3.19 2.84
N GLN A 212 17.73 -3.22 3.90
CA GLN A 212 17.33 -4.45 4.60
C GLN A 212 15.85 -4.78 4.48
N ASN A 213 15.00 -3.76 4.30
CA ASN A 213 13.55 -3.86 4.45
C ASN A 213 12.80 -3.49 3.18
N THR A 214 13.51 -3.23 2.07
CA THR A 214 12.86 -2.93 0.79
C THR A 214 13.34 -3.84 -0.31
N THR A 215 12.46 -4.12 -1.26
CA THR A 215 12.77 -4.92 -2.44
C THR A 215 12.02 -4.41 -3.66
N VAL A 216 12.51 -4.76 -4.85
CA VAL A 216 11.82 -4.50 -6.11
C VAL A 216 11.27 -5.83 -6.62
N ILE A 217 9.95 -5.95 -6.69
CA ILE A 217 9.25 -7.07 -7.31
C ILE A 217 8.45 -6.46 -8.47
N PRO A 218 8.94 -6.55 -9.71
CA PRO A 218 8.26 -5.98 -10.85
C PRO A 218 6.83 -6.49 -10.96
N ASN A 219 5.88 -5.63 -11.35
CA ASN A 219 4.57 -6.13 -11.77
C ASN A 219 4.78 -7.08 -12.94
N THR A 220 4.49 -8.35 -12.73
CA THR A 220 4.64 -9.38 -13.75
C THR A 220 3.32 -9.62 -14.47
N CYS A 221 3.35 -9.77 -15.79
CA CYS A 221 2.32 -10.53 -16.47
C CYS A 221 2.56 -12.03 -16.21
N ASP A 222 1.50 -12.85 -16.26
CA ASP A 222 1.70 -14.29 -16.35
C ASP A 222 2.60 -14.57 -17.56
N ILE A 223 3.76 -15.18 -17.31
CA ILE A 223 4.67 -15.64 -18.35
C ILE A 223 4.36 -17.13 -18.48
N PRO A 224 3.55 -17.57 -19.46
CA PRO A 224 3.10 -18.96 -19.57
C PRO A 224 4.22 -19.94 -19.94
N TRP A 225 5.48 -19.51 -19.98
CA TRP A 225 6.65 -20.34 -20.26
C TRP A 225 7.60 -20.43 -19.06
N SER A 226 8.27 -21.58 -18.96
CA SER A 226 9.23 -21.86 -17.88
C SER A 226 10.44 -20.91 -17.93
N TRP A 227 10.46 -19.90 -17.06
CA TRP A 227 11.57 -18.94 -16.93
C TRP A 227 12.91 -19.61 -16.56
N LYS A 228 12.88 -20.83 -15.99
CA LYS A 228 14.06 -21.67 -15.73
C LYS A 228 14.77 -22.16 -17.00
N ARG A 229 14.21 -21.92 -18.19
CA ARG A 229 14.77 -22.33 -19.49
C ARG A 229 15.21 -21.14 -20.36
N GLN A 230 15.61 -20.02 -19.77
CA GLN A 230 16.29 -18.97 -20.56
C GLN A 230 17.81 -19.14 -20.50
N PRO A 231 18.51 -19.11 -21.65
CA PRO A 231 19.96 -18.98 -21.65
C PRO A 231 20.33 -17.66 -20.97
N SER A 232 21.30 -17.71 -20.07
CA SER A 232 21.88 -16.54 -19.42
C SER A 232 22.29 -15.51 -20.48
N HIS A 233 21.84 -14.27 -20.29
CA HIS A 233 22.08 -13.06 -21.08
C HIS A 233 23.05 -13.17 -22.27
N GLY A 234 22.57 -12.83 -23.48
CA GLY A 234 23.46 -12.30 -24.51
C GLY A 234 23.05 -12.43 -25.96
N THR A 235 21.90 -11.87 -26.39
CA THR A 235 21.80 -11.15 -27.68
C THR A 235 20.43 -10.49 -27.83
N VAL A 236 20.36 -9.16 -27.65
CA VAL A 236 19.21 -8.39 -28.15
C VAL A 236 19.43 -8.22 -29.66
N LYS A 237 18.83 -9.09 -30.48
CA LYS A 237 18.63 -8.77 -31.90
C LYS A 237 17.57 -7.66 -31.95
N ARG A 238 18.00 -6.44 -32.26
CA ARG A 238 17.13 -5.31 -32.60
C ARG A 238 16.13 -5.75 -33.67
N LEU A 239 14.87 -5.85 -33.30
CA LEU A 239 13.74 -5.89 -34.24
C LEU A 239 13.13 -4.49 -34.26
N TRP A 240 13.63 -3.63 -35.14
CA TRP A 240 12.85 -2.51 -35.65
C TRP A 240 12.88 -2.58 -37.17
N PRO A 241 11.71 -2.55 -37.84
CA PRO A 241 11.67 -2.45 -39.29
C PRO A 241 12.10 -1.04 -39.69
N ARG A 242 13.10 -0.95 -40.58
CA ARG A 242 13.44 0.30 -41.26
C ARG A 242 12.30 0.62 -42.23
N ARG A 243 11.73 1.83 -42.10
CA ARG A 243 11.09 2.51 -43.22
C ARG A 243 12.18 3.16 -44.07
#